data_AF-A0A3M4M7R0-F1
#
_entry.id   AF-A0A3M4M7R0-F1
#
_cell.length_a   1.000
_cell.length_b   1.000
_cell.length_c   1.000
_cell.angle_alpha   90.00
_cell.angle_beta   90.00
_cell.angle_gamma   90.00
#
_symmetry.space_group_name_H-M   'P 1'
#
loop_
_entity.id
_entity.type
_entity.pdbx_description
1 polymer ?
#
loop_
_entity_poly.entity_id
_entity_poly.type
_entity_poly.pdbx_seq_one_letter_code
_entity_poly.pdbx_strand_id
1 'polypeptide(L)'
;MDTVQNHADHTLQLGIFGFGTLHEPAEHVLILATEQATIKVTILFIQMRVDFPDERHQQHVQFKHAAAAVPIKAVEFDVFDHGALLKVGREYTGASRLSELHNGRSSFHIPIFTTRHYDVPQTFSLAMTMAHSAFFSTLSHEGILAVRGVDASKFLQGQLTCNLNYLSDTRSSLGARCTQKGRMQSSFRIVLETDACLLAMASELIEPQLLDLKKYAVFSKSKLTDESAAWVRFGLQDGDGALVSLGLDLPQDTDALVRANDLLAIRVSPGRAELWAHADQAESVKSRLAAQLAEAPLNDWLLGQIRAGIGQVVGSTREEFIPQMINLQAVGGVSFKKGCYTGQEIVARMQYLGKLKRRLYRLSLESVELPEPGTALFSPVHNSAVGNVVIAASAEQGIELLAVLQADAAESGNLHLGAPDGPTLQLSELPYILDSKLETQR
;
A
#
# COMPACT_ATOMS: atom_id res chain seq x y z
N MET A 1 -5.72 13.41 -2.80
CA MET A 1 -5.54 13.44 -4.26
C MET A 1 -6.93 13.49 -4.83
N ASP A 2 -7.44 14.69 -5.10
CA ASP A 2 -8.84 14.82 -5.52
C ASP A 2 -8.92 15.02 -7.03
N THR A 3 -9.71 14.14 -7.65
CA THR A 3 -10.28 14.23 -9.00
C THR A 3 -9.32 14.30 -10.20
N VAL A 4 -9.08 13.14 -10.80
CA VAL A 4 -8.70 13.01 -12.22
C VAL A 4 -10.00 12.96 -13.03
N GLN A 5 -10.31 14.00 -13.82
CA GLN A 5 -11.33 13.90 -14.86
C GLN A 5 -10.67 13.50 -16.18
N ASN A 6 -10.82 12.23 -16.55
CA ASN A 6 -10.47 11.74 -17.89
C ASN A 6 -11.62 12.02 -18.85
N HIS A 7 -11.35 12.73 -19.94
CA HIS A 7 -12.26 12.83 -21.09
C HIS A 7 -11.65 12.10 -22.29
N ALA A 8 -12.41 11.17 -22.86
CA ALA A 8 -11.93 10.16 -23.80
C ALA A 8 -11.69 10.65 -25.24
N ASP A 9 -12.02 11.89 -25.60
CA ASP A 9 -12.11 12.30 -27.01
C ASP A 9 -11.16 13.44 -27.45
N HIS A 10 -10.12 13.77 -26.67
CA HIS A 10 -9.16 14.81 -27.08
C HIS A 10 -7.69 14.41 -26.90
N THR A 11 -6.86 14.85 -27.85
CA THR A 11 -5.41 14.60 -28.03
C THR A 11 -4.50 15.16 -26.94
N LEU A 12 -5.07 15.65 -25.83
CA LEU A 12 -4.37 16.33 -24.75
C LEU A 12 -4.89 15.78 -23.41
N GLN A 13 -4.07 15.01 -22.70
CA GLN A 13 -4.38 14.60 -21.33
C GLN A 13 -3.96 15.70 -20.37
N LEU A 14 -4.91 16.21 -19.57
CA LEU A 14 -4.67 17.16 -18.49
C LEU A 14 -4.79 16.44 -17.15
N GLY A 15 -3.69 16.29 -16.42
CA GLY A 15 -3.71 15.85 -15.02
C GLY A 15 -3.57 17.05 -14.10
N ILE A 16 -4.44 17.19 -13.11
CA ILE A 16 -4.38 18.22 -12.05
C ILE A 16 -4.03 17.53 -10.73
N PHE A 17 -2.96 17.99 -10.07
CA PHE A 17 -2.56 17.48 -8.75
C PHE A 17 -2.60 18.58 -7.72
N GLY A 18 -3.42 18.41 -6.67
CA GLY A 18 -3.36 19.23 -5.47
C GLY A 18 -2.35 18.66 -4.48
N PHE A 19 -1.34 19.45 -4.11
CA PHE A 19 -0.39 19.08 -3.06
C PHE A 19 -0.99 19.40 -1.69
N GLY A 20 -1.34 18.36 -0.94
CA GLY A 20 -1.69 18.49 0.47
C GLY A 20 -0.42 18.62 1.32
N THR A 21 -0.39 19.64 2.18
CA THR A 21 0.52 19.84 3.33
C THR A 21 1.94 20.33 3.07
N LEU A 22 2.09 21.66 2.95
CA LEU A 22 3.19 22.43 3.54
C LEU A 22 2.54 23.64 4.23
N HIS A 23 2.97 23.98 5.45
CA HIS A 23 2.39 25.07 6.24
C HIS A 23 2.44 26.42 5.49
N GLU A 24 1.36 27.21 5.61
CA GLU A 24 1.03 28.50 4.93
C GLU A 24 0.20 28.35 3.62
N PRO A 25 -0.66 29.35 3.25
CA PRO A 25 -1.91 29.07 2.54
C PRO A 25 -1.66 28.48 1.15
N ALA A 26 -2.29 27.32 0.93
CA ALA A 26 -2.08 26.43 -0.19
C ALA A 26 -2.59 27.01 -1.52
N GLU A 27 -1.92 26.62 -2.62
CA GLU A 27 -2.52 25.93 -3.78
C GLU A 27 -1.49 25.87 -4.92
N HIS A 28 -1.01 24.66 -5.23
CA HIS A 28 -0.17 24.40 -6.38
C HIS A 28 -0.94 23.48 -7.32
N VAL A 29 -1.17 23.92 -8.56
CA VAL A 29 -1.82 23.14 -9.61
C VAL A 29 -0.75 22.76 -10.63
N LEU A 30 -0.39 21.49 -10.68
CA LEU A 30 0.46 20.93 -11.74
C LEU A 30 -0.44 20.58 -12.93
N ILE A 31 -0.16 21.10 -14.11
CA ILE A 31 -0.83 20.73 -15.36
C ILE A 31 0.21 20.07 -16.27
N LEU A 32 0.03 18.79 -16.56
CA LEU A 32 0.80 18.09 -17.60
C LEU A 32 -0.02 18.10 -18.89
N ALA A 33 0.61 18.43 -20.01
CA ALA A 33 0.02 18.33 -21.33
C ALA A 33 0.98 17.53 -22.23
N THR A 34 0.49 16.50 -22.87
CA THR A 34 1.24 15.72 -23.86
C THR A 34 0.81 16.12 -25.27
N GLU A 35 1.78 16.50 -26.10
CA GLU A 35 1.64 16.45 -27.56
C GLU A 35 2.59 15.39 -28.09
N GLN A 36 2.20 14.74 -29.18
CA GLN A 36 2.85 13.56 -29.78
C GLN A 36 4.38 13.50 -29.64
N ALA A 37 4.84 12.30 -29.29
CA ALA A 37 6.21 11.77 -29.38
C ALA A 37 7.34 12.54 -28.66
N THR A 38 7.08 13.69 -28.05
CA THR A 38 8.08 14.46 -27.30
C THR A 38 7.43 15.07 -26.07
N ILE A 39 7.73 14.55 -24.89
CA ILE A 39 7.19 15.08 -23.63
C ILE A 39 7.79 16.47 -23.40
N LYS A 40 7.03 17.54 -23.64
CA LYS A 40 7.32 18.87 -23.14
C LYS A 40 6.54 19.10 -21.85
N VAL A 41 7.23 18.94 -20.71
CA VAL A 41 6.65 19.27 -19.40
C VAL A 41 6.62 20.79 -19.26
N THR A 42 5.43 21.38 -19.21
CA THR A 42 5.25 22.81 -18.93
C THR A 42 4.66 22.96 -17.52
N ILE A 43 5.50 23.33 -16.56
CA ILE A 43 5.05 23.60 -15.18
C ILE A 43 4.56 25.04 -15.10
N LEU A 44 3.25 25.23 -14.89
CA LEU A 44 2.67 26.56 -14.65
C LEU A 44 2.50 26.79 -13.16
N PHE A 45 3.18 27.80 -12.62
CA PHE A 45 2.93 28.27 -11.26
C PHE A 45 1.86 29.36 -11.33
N ILE A 46 0.66 29.07 -10.83
CA ILE A 46 -0.37 30.08 -10.60
C ILE A 46 -0.25 30.50 -9.15
N GLN A 47 0.28 31.69 -8.89
CA GLN A 47 0.35 32.26 -7.56
C GLN A 47 -0.86 33.20 -7.40
N MET A 48 -1.97 32.67 -6.89
CA MET A 48 -3.12 33.48 -6.50
C MET A 48 -3.18 33.56 -4.98
N ARG A 49 -3.26 34.78 -4.44
CA ARG A 49 -3.56 35.01 -3.03
C ARG A 49 -5.07 35.16 -2.90
N VAL A 50 -5.74 34.14 -2.40
CA VAL A 50 -7.17 34.21 -2.04
C VAL A 50 -7.22 34.27 -0.52
N ASP A 51 -7.41 35.46 0.03
CA ASP A 51 -7.70 35.59 1.47
C ASP A 51 -9.15 35.13 1.68
N PHE A 52 -9.43 34.28 2.67
CA PHE A 52 -10.80 33.85 2.98
C PHE A 52 -11.25 34.51 4.29
N PRO A 53 -12.38 35.24 4.34
CA PRO A 53 -12.77 35.93 5.57
C PRO A 53 -13.49 35.07 6.60
N ASP A 54 -13.97 33.86 6.27
CA ASP A 54 -14.73 33.03 7.22
C ASP A 54 -14.57 31.52 6.98
N GLU A 55 -14.45 30.76 8.07
CA GLU A 55 -14.37 29.31 8.08
C GLU A 55 -15.71 28.67 7.64
N ARG A 56 -15.61 27.61 6.82
CA ARG A 56 -16.64 26.60 6.47
C ARG A 56 -17.44 26.76 5.17
N HIS A 57 -16.79 26.74 3.99
CA HIS A 57 -17.44 26.19 2.78
C HIS A 57 -16.39 25.55 1.87
N GLN A 58 -16.57 24.28 1.47
CA GLN A 58 -15.83 23.68 0.35
C GLN A 58 -16.45 24.20 -0.95
N GLN A 59 -15.66 24.86 -1.81
CA GLN A 59 -16.07 25.26 -3.15
C GLN A 59 -15.43 24.35 -4.20
N HIS A 60 -16.20 23.92 -5.20
CA HIS A 60 -15.72 23.13 -6.34
C HIS A 60 -15.34 24.06 -7.51
N VAL A 61 -14.11 23.95 -8.01
CA VAL A 61 -13.67 24.60 -9.25
C VAL A 61 -13.81 23.63 -10.41
N GLN A 62 -14.51 24.02 -11.48
CA GLN A 62 -14.68 23.18 -12.67
C GLN A 62 -13.95 23.81 -13.86
N PHE A 63 -12.97 23.10 -14.41
CA PHE A 63 -12.20 23.57 -15.56
C PHE A 63 -12.95 23.26 -16.87
N LYS A 64 -12.93 24.20 -17.82
CA LYS A 64 -13.44 23.99 -19.19
C LYS A 64 -12.31 24.21 -20.18
N HIS A 65 -12.17 23.30 -21.15
CA HIS A 65 -11.22 23.50 -22.24
C HIS A 65 -11.87 24.28 -23.40
N ALA A 66 -11.06 25.05 -24.12
CA ALA A 66 -11.45 25.68 -25.38
C ALA A 66 -11.40 24.65 -26.54
N ALA A 67 -12.36 24.72 -27.46
CA ALA A 67 -12.63 23.68 -28.46
C ALA A 67 -11.65 23.60 -29.66
N ALA A 68 -10.51 24.29 -29.63
CA ALA A 68 -9.51 24.20 -30.70
C ALA A 68 -8.10 24.57 -30.19
N ALA A 69 -7.08 24.10 -30.90
CA ALA A 69 -5.66 24.33 -30.61
C ALA A 69 -5.34 25.82 -30.50
N VAL A 70 -5.37 26.34 -29.27
CA VAL A 70 -4.90 27.68 -28.93
C VAL A 70 -3.52 27.52 -28.29
N PRO A 71 -2.48 28.23 -28.76
CA PRO A 71 -1.19 28.25 -28.07
C PRO A 71 -1.40 28.74 -26.64
N ILE A 72 -0.97 27.96 -25.66
CA ILE A 72 -1.22 28.15 -24.21
C ILE A 72 -0.71 29.53 -23.77
N LYS A 73 -1.57 30.54 -23.86
CA LYS A 73 -1.35 31.91 -23.35
C LYS A 73 -2.35 32.30 -22.27
N ALA A 74 -3.45 31.56 -22.13
CA ALA A 74 -4.48 31.79 -21.14
C ALA A 74 -5.22 30.47 -20.81
N VAL A 75 -5.76 30.37 -19.59
CA VAL A 75 -6.63 29.27 -19.14
C VAL A 75 -7.95 29.88 -18.65
N GLU A 76 -9.07 29.30 -19.09
CA GLU A 76 -10.42 29.68 -18.64
C GLU A 76 -10.97 28.61 -17.69
N PHE A 77 -11.68 29.03 -16.65
CA PHE A 77 -12.38 28.11 -15.74
C PHE A 77 -13.65 28.76 -15.17
N ASP A 78 -14.60 27.91 -14.78
CA ASP A 78 -15.86 28.30 -14.18
C ASP A 78 -15.80 28.08 -12.66
N VAL A 79 -16.12 29.11 -11.89
CA VAL A 79 -16.27 29.00 -10.42
C VAL A 79 -17.77 28.91 -10.09
N PHE A 80 -18.11 27.89 -9.28
CA PHE A 80 -19.48 27.67 -8.79
C PHE A 80 -19.62 28.32 -7.42
N ASP A 81 -20.35 29.44 -7.36
CA ASP A 81 -20.49 30.20 -6.12
C ASP A 81 -21.73 29.76 -5.32
N HIS A 82 -21.49 29.19 -4.14
CA HIS A 82 -22.42 29.25 -3.01
C HIS A 82 -21.77 30.09 -1.90
N GLY A 83 -21.55 31.37 -2.18
CA GLY A 83 -21.23 32.40 -1.20
C GLY A 83 -19.79 32.91 -1.28
N ALA A 84 -19.63 34.05 -1.97
CA ALA A 84 -18.65 35.11 -1.77
C ALA A 84 -17.22 34.88 -2.27
N LEU A 85 -17.00 35.14 -3.57
CA LEU A 85 -15.74 35.74 -4.01
C LEU A 85 -15.67 37.20 -3.58
N LEU A 86 -14.64 37.52 -2.79
CA LEU A 86 -14.34 38.82 -2.21
C LEU A 86 -14.48 39.99 -3.18
N LYS A 87 -15.36 40.92 -2.81
CA LYS A 87 -15.58 42.21 -3.47
C LYS A 87 -14.87 43.29 -2.66
N VAL A 88 -13.69 43.73 -3.10
CA VAL A 88 -13.06 44.95 -2.55
C VAL A 88 -13.40 46.10 -3.50
N GLY A 89 -14.55 46.74 -3.29
CA GLY A 89 -15.04 47.80 -4.18
C GLY A 89 -15.73 47.28 -5.46
N ARG A 90 -15.46 47.90 -6.63
CA ARG A 90 -16.03 47.52 -7.95
C ARG A 90 -15.12 46.63 -8.80
N GLU A 91 -13.94 46.25 -8.32
CA GLU A 91 -12.93 45.53 -9.12
C GLU A 91 -12.40 44.28 -8.41
N TYR A 92 -12.02 43.27 -9.21
CA TYR A 92 -11.36 42.03 -8.78
C TYR A 92 -9.86 42.14 -9.05
N THR A 93 -9.00 41.89 -8.07
CA THR A 93 -7.54 41.96 -8.24
C THR A 93 -6.99 40.71 -8.94
N GLY A 94 -6.46 40.87 -10.16
CA GLY A 94 -5.63 39.85 -10.84
C GLY A 94 -6.32 38.93 -11.85
N ALA A 95 -7.64 39.01 -12.02
CA ALA A 95 -8.40 38.26 -13.00
C ALA A 95 -9.40 39.16 -13.73
N SER A 96 -9.53 39.01 -15.05
CA SER A 96 -10.55 39.74 -15.82
C SER A 96 -11.83 38.90 -15.88
N ARG A 97 -12.94 39.40 -15.33
CA ARG A 97 -14.24 38.73 -15.41
C ARG A 97 -14.75 38.81 -16.86
N LEU A 98 -14.93 37.66 -17.52
CA LEU A 98 -15.35 37.61 -18.93
C LEU A 98 -16.85 37.82 -19.09
N SER A 99 -17.67 37.15 -18.27
CA SER A 99 -19.12 37.28 -18.29
C SER A 99 -19.77 36.69 -17.03
N GLU A 100 -20.97 37.18 -16.72
CA GLU A 100 -21.86 36.64 -15.69
C GLU A 100 -22.87 35.72 -16.41
N LEU A 101 -22.75 34.41 -16.21
CA LEU A 101 -23.65 33.43 -16.80
C LEU A 101 -24.93 33.37 -15.95
N HIS A 102 -26.10 33.23 -16.58
CA HIS A 102 -27.33 32.97 -15.85
C HIS A 102 -27.13 31.74 -14.93
N ASN A 103 -27.55 31.88 -13.66
CA ASN A 103 -27.46 30.89 -12.57
C ASN A 103 -26.27 31.05 -11.58
N GLY A 104 -25.72 32.26 -11.40
CA GLY A 104 -24.71 32.53 -10.36
C GLY A 104 -23.30 32.01 -10.70
N ARG A 105 -23.04 31.71 -11.97
CA ARG A 105 -21.73 31.28 -12.47
C ARG A 105 -20.95 32.47 -13.01
N SER A 106 -19.66 32.53 -12.68
CA SER A 106 -18.75 33.56 -13.18
C SER A 106 -17.59 32.90 -13.92
N SER A 107 -17.31 33.40 -15.13
CA SER A 107 -16.16 32.97 -15.92
C SER A 107 -15.03 33.99 -15.80
N PHE A 108 -13.82 33.50 -15.56
CA PHE A 108 -12.62 34.31 -15.35
C PHE A 108 -11.55 34.00 -16.40
N HIS A 109 -10.88 35.05 -16.88
CA HIS A 109 -9.70 34.96 -17.73
C HIS A 109 -8.46 35.39 -16.94
N ILE A 110 -7.48 34.49 -16.83
CA ILE A 110 -6.19 34.77 -16.19
C ILE A 110 -5.08 34.74 -17.26
N PRO A 111 -4.41 35.88 -17.51
CA PRO A 111 -3.24 35.90 -18.39
C PRO A 111 -2.04 35.21 -17.73
N ILE A 112 -1.31 34.39 -18.49
CA ILE A 112 -0.07 33.75 -18.01
C ILE A 112 1.07 34.76 -18.10
N PHE A 113 1.48 35.33 -16.96
CA PHE A 113 2.49 36.40 -16.95
C PHE A 113 3.94 35.92 -16.88
N THR A 114 4.21 34.65 -16.57
CA THR A 114 5.59 34.13 -16.57
C THR A 114 5.63 32.62 -16.84
N THR A 115 6.15 32.23 -18.01
CA THR A 115 6.50 30.83 -18.30
C THR A 115 7.94 30.60 -17.83
N ARG A 116 8.14 30.12 -16.60
CA ARG A 116 9.46 29.61 -16.21
C ARG A 116 9.59 28.18 -16.72
N HIS A 117 10.47 27.98 -17.69
CA HIS A 117 10.89 26.66 -18.10
C HIS A 117 11.87 26.17 -17.03
N TYR A 118 11.46 25.16 -16.27
CA TYR A 118 12.36 24.40 -15.42
C TYR A 118 12.81 23.18 -16.22
N ASP A 119 14.11 23.00 -16.40
CA ASP A 119 14.65 21.72 -16.85
C ASP A 119 14.35 20.70 -15.75
N VAL A 120 13.30 19.92 -15.97
CA VAL A 120 12.97 18.79 -15.13
C VAL A 120 14.09 17.76 -15.35
N PRO A 121 14.84 17.36 -14.31
CA PRO A 121 15.85 16.33 -14.46
C PRO A 121 15.22 15.08 -15.10
N GLN A 122 15.92 14.41 -16.03
CA GLN A 122 15.41 13.20 -16.70
C GLN A 122 14.92 12.12 -15.70
N THR A 123 15.40 12.15 -14.46
CA THR A 123 14.93 11.31 -13.36
C THR A 123 13.45 11.50 -13.00
N PHE A 124 12.89 12.71 -13.13
CA PHE A 124 11.47 12.96 -12.87
C PHE A 124 10.57 12.44 -14.01
N SER A 125 11.06 12.46 -15.26
CA SER A 125 10.37 11.81 -16.37
C SER A 125 10.43 10.29 -16.25
N LEU A 126 11.58 9.72 -15.85
CA LEU A 126 11.72 8.27 -15.67
C LEU A 126 10.80 7.72 -14.58
N ALA A 127 10.55 8.48 -13.51
CA ALA A 127 9.64 8.08 -12.43
C ALA A 127 8.17 7.95 -12.86
N MET A 128 7.73 8.67 -13.91
CA MET A 128 6.40 8.48 -14.51
C MET A 128 6.41 7.46 -15.66
N THR A 129 7.55 7.24 -16.33
CA THR A 129 7.66 6.29 -17.46
C THR A 129 7.98 4.86 -17.02
N MET A 130 8.36 4.62 -15.76
CA MET A 130 8.42 3.25 -15.19
C MET A 130 7.12 2.88 -14.49
N ALA A 131 5.98 3.17 -15.13
CA ALA A 131 4.74 2.49 -14.81
C ALA A 131 4.98 0.99 -15.06
N HIS A 132 5.15 0.22 -13.99
CA HIS A 132 4.81 -1.20 -14.09
C HIS A 132 3.35 -1.20 -14.55
N SER A 133 3.08 -1.80 -15.71
CA SER A 133 1.73 -1.82 -16.28
C SER A 133 0.74 -2.37 -15.26
N ALA A 134 -0.41 -1.71 -15.07
CA ALA A 134 -1.45 -2.19 -14.18
C ALA A 134 -1.81 -3.66 -14.49
N PHE A 135 -1.88 -4.50 -13.46
CA PHE A 135 -2.05 -5.93 -13.60
C PHE A 135 -2.88 -6.53 -12.46
N PHE A 136 -3.34 -7.76 -12.67
CA PHE A 136 -3.84 -8.62 -11.59
C PHE A 136 -3.13 -9.98 -11.59
N SER A 137 -3.04 -10.62 -10.44
CA SER A 137 -2.45 -11.96 -10.27
C SER A 137 -3.28 -12.79 -9.30
N THR A 138 -3.39 -14.09 -9.53
CA THR A 138 -4.07 -15.00 -8.59
C THR A 138 -3.13 -15.36 -7.44
N LEU A 139 -3.56 -15.17 -6.20
CA LEU A 139 -2.74 -15.36 -4.99
C LEU A 139 -2.79 -16.81 -4.49
N SER A 140 -2.23 -17.73 -5.26
CA SER A 140 -2.31 -19.18 -5.01
C SER A 140 -1.42 -19.70 -3.87
N HIS A 141 -0.42 -18.93 -3.43
CA HIS A 141 0.51 -19.30 -2.36
C HIS A 141 -0.07 -19.23 -0.93
N GLU A 142 -1.25 -18.63 -0.78
CA GLU A 142 -1.91 -18.46 0.52
C GLU A 142 -3.26 -19.17 0.58
N GLY A 143 -3.60 -19.63 1.78
CA GLY A 143 -4.89 -20.20 2.12
C GLY A 143 -5.64 -19.33 3.13
N ILE A 144 -6.88 -19.71 3.42
CA ILE A 144 -7.75 -19.02 4.38
C ILE A 144 -8.06 -19.94 5.56
N LEU A 145 -7.65 -19.52 6.75
CA LEU A 145 -8.13 -20.09 8.00
C LEU A 145 -9.30 -19.23 8.51
N ALA A 146 -10.49 -19.82 8.58
CA ALA A 146 -11.65 -19.16 9.15
C ALA A 146 -11.85 -19.57 10.61
N VAL A 147 -12.12 -18.58 11.46
CA VAL A 147 -12.56 -18.78 12.84
C VAL A 147 -13.95 -18.18 12.97
N ARG A 148 -14.98 -19.02 13.00
CA ARG A 148 -16.40 -18.61 12.97
C ARG A 148 -17.07 -18.81 14.32
N GLY A 149 -17.97 -17.92 14.70
CA GLY A 149 -18.80 -17.99 15.91
C GLY A 149 -18.69 -16.76 16.80
N VAL A 150 -19.65 -16.60 17.70
CA VAL A 150 -19.82 -15.39 18.54
C VAL A 150 -18.62 -15.05 19.43
N ASP A 151 -17.79 -16.04 19.78
CA ASP A 151 -16.58 -15.84 20.57
C ASP A 151 -15.29 -15.71 19.73
N ALA A 152 -15.38 -15.75 18.38
CA ALA A 152 -14.21 -15.84 17.50
C ALA A 152 -13.20 -14.70 17.74
N SER A 153 -13.68 -13.45 17.72
CA SER A 153 -12.82 -12.29 17.94
C SER A 153 -12.21 -12.29 19.35
N LYS A 154 -12.99 -12.66 20.37
CA LYS A 154 -12.53 -12.72 21.76
C LYS A 154 -11.47 -13.81 21.96
N PHE A 155 -11.67 -14.97 21.36
CA PHE A 155 -10.72 -16.07 21.35
C PHE A 155 -9.40 -15.64 20.69
N LEU A 156 -9.47 -15.12 19.47
CA LEU A 156 -8.30 -14.69 18.71
C LEU A 156 -7.58 -13.47 19.34
N GLN A 157 -8.31 -12.61 20.06
CA GLN A 157 -7.71 -11.51 20.78
C GLN A 157 -6.63 -11.97 21.78
N GLY A 158 -6.76 -13.15 22.37
CA GLY A 158 -5.74 -13.76 23.24
C GLY A 158 -4.65 -14.56 22.52
N GLN A 159 -4.77 -14.76 21.20
CA GLN A 159 -3.86 -15.62 20.43
C GLN A 159 -2.98 -14.85 19.44
N LEU A 160 -3.42 -13.68 18.97
CA LEU A 160 -2.80 -12.95 17.88
C LEU A 160 -2.07 -11.69 18.37
N THR A 161 -1.07 -11.22 17.62
CA THR A 161 -0.32 -9.98 17.93
C THR A 161 -1.09 -8.70 17.63
N CYS A 162 -1.98 -8.71 16.62
CA CYS A 162 -2.81 -7.57 16.26
C CYS A 162 -3.99 -7.39 17.21
N ASN A 163 -4.55 -6.18 17.26
CA ASN A 163 -5.69 -5.87 18.11
C ASN A 163 -7.00 -6.00 17.33
N LEU A 164 -7.82 -7.00 17.65
CA LEU A 164 -9.07 -7.25 16.92
C LEU A 164 -10.10 -6.15 17.13
N ASN A 165 -9.97 -5.34 18.20
CA ASN A 165 -10.82 -4.18 18.42
C ASN A 165 -10.55 -3.03 17.44
N TYR A 166 -9.45 -3.07 16.68
CA TYR A 166 -9.13 -2.08 15.64
C TYR A 166 -9.61 -2.52 14.24
N LEU A 167 -10.04 -3.77 14.10
CA LEU A 167 -10.66 -4.25 12.87
C LEU A 167 -12.14 -3.88 12.86
N SER A 168 -12.69 -3.73 11.67
CA SER A 168 -14.09 -3.40 11.47
C SER A 168 -14.54 -3.78 10.07
N ASP A 169 -15.77 -3.41 9.72
CA ASP A 169 -16.25 -3.47 8.35
C ASP A 169 -15.56 -2.48 7.39
N THR A 170 -14.53 -1.77 7.82
CA THR A 170 -13.77 -0.86 6.96
C THR A 170 -12.24 -1.02 7.11
N ARG A 171 -11.79 -1.92 7.98
CA ARG A 171 -10.38 -2.06 8.33
C ARG A 171 -9.97 -3.52 8.43
N SER A 172 -8.90 -3.86 7.71
CA SER A 172 -8.14 -5.09 7.89
C SER A 172 -6.95 -4.86 8.82
N SER A 173 -6.17 -5.90 9.09
CA SER A 173 -4.87 -5.77 9.77
C SER A 173 -3.93 -6.85 9.31
N LEU A 174 -2.63 -6.58 9.35
CA LEU A 174 -1.63 -7.64 9.45
C LEU A 174 -1.61 -8.21 10.87
N GLY A 175 -1.05 -9.39 11.05
CA GLY A 175 -0.87 -10.00 12.35
C GLY A 175 -0.01 -11.24 12.31
N ALA A 176 0.32 -11.75 13.49
CA ALA A 176 1.03 -13.00 13.67
C ALA A 176 0.44 -13.79 14.83
N ARG A 177 0.69 -15.10 14.79
CA ARG A 177 0.51 -15.99 15.93
C ARG A 177 1.89 -16.42 16.42
N CYS A 178 2.10 -16.37 17.74
CA CYS A 178 3.40 -16.67 18.33
C CYS A 178 3.33 -17.84 19.31
N THR A 179 4.47 -18.49 19.54
CA THR A 179 4.69 -19.38 20.67
C THR A 179 4.78 -18.57 21.98
N GLN A 180 4.78 -19.24 23.13
CA GLN A 180 5.02 -18.59 24.43
C GLN A 180 6.39 -17.90 24.51
N LYS A 181 7.35 -18.32 23.66
CA LYS A 181 8.68 -17.68 23.53
C LYS A 181 8.69 -16.50 22.54
N GLY A 182 7.53 -16.06 22.05
CA GLY A 182 7.39 -14.95 21.10
C GLY A 182 7.84 -15.26 19.67
N ARG A 183 8.13 -16.53 19.35
CA ARG A 183 8.50 -16.96 17.99
C ARG A 183 7.27 -17.09 17.11
N MET A 184 7.32 -16.55 15.91
CA MET A 184 6.20 -16.52 14.97
C MET A 184 5.95 -17.89 14.37
N GLN A 185 4.73 -18.42 14.55
CA GLN A 185 4.28 -19.66 13.93
C GLN A 185 3.58 -19.42 12.60
N SER A 186 2.98 -18.24 12.44
CA SER A 186 2.41 -17.75 11.19
C SER A 186 2.32 -16.23 11.20
N SER A 187 2.31 -15.64 10.01
CA SER A 187 1.90 -14.26 9.74
C SER A 187 0.73 -14.27 8.78
N PHE A 188 -0.16 -13.29 8.89
CA PHE A 188 -1.38 -13.25 8.09
C PHE A 188 -1.91 -11.84 7.89
N ARG A 189 -2.78 -11.71 6.89
CA ARG A 189 -3.77 -10.63 6.83
C ARG A 189 -5.08 -11.14 7.41
N ILE A 190 -5.71 -10.34 8.27
CA ILE A 190 -6.98 -10.67 8.91
C ILE A 190 -8.05 -9.65 8.55
N VAL A 191 -9.24 -10.16 8.25
CA VAL A 191 -10.47 -9.39 8.06
C VAL A 191 -11.59 -9.96 8.91
N LEU A 192 -12.49 -9.08 9.36
CA LEU A 192 -13.75 -9.51 9.95
C LEU A 192 -14.77 -9.78 8.84
N GLU A 193 -15.57 -10.81 9.05
CA GLU A 193 -16.79 -11.10 8.33
C GLU A 193 -17.86 -11.35 9.40
N THR A 194 -19.14 -11.11 9.13
CA THR A 194 -20.25 -11.01 10.11
C THR A 194 -20.02 -11.70 11.47
N ASP A 195 -19.85 -13.03 11.49
CA ASP A 195 -19.55 -13.83 12.69
C ASP A 195 -18.25 -14.62 12.54
N ALA A 196 -17.25 -14.07 11.86
CA ALA A 196 -16.02 -14.75 11.51
C ALA A 196 -14.81 -13.83 11.45
N CYS A 197 -13.65 -14.43 11.71
CA CYS A 197 -12.35 -13.86 11.41
C CYS A 197 -11.71 -14.72 10.32
N LEU A 198 -11.39 -14.12 9.17
CA LEU A 198 -10.70 -14.80 8.07
C LEU A 198 -9.23 -14.40 8.10
N LEU A 199 -8.33 -15.39 8.15
CA LEU A 199 -6.89 -15.18 8.19
C LEU A 199 -6.26 -15.75 6.92
N ALA A 200 -5.76 -14.87 6.06
CA ALA A 200 -4.97 -15.21 4.88
C ALA A 200 -3.49 -15.39 5.26
N MET A 201 -2.94 -16.57 5.01
CA MET A 201 -1.52 -16.90 5.28
C MET A 201 -0.99 -17.94 4.31
N ALA A 202 0.33 -18.16 4.31
CA ALA A 202 0.96 -19.24 3.54
C ALA A 202 0.23 -20.57 3.71
N SER A 203 -0.18 -21.21 2.60
CA SER A 203 -1.10 -22.35 2.60
C SER A 203 -0.61 -23.52 3.45
N GLU A 204 0.70 -23.77 3.45
CA GLU A 204 1.34 -24.82 4.23
C GLU A 204 1.24 -24.63 5.76
N LEU A 205 0.91 -23.42 6.22
CA LEU A 205 0.72 -23.13 7.64
C LEU A 205 -0.73 -23.35 8.11
N ILE A 206 -1.70 -23.52 7.21
CA ILE A 206 -3.12 -23.65 7.56
C ILE A 206 -3.37 -24.85 8.47
N GLU A 207 -3.00 -26.06 8.03
CA GLU A 207 -3.21 -27.28 8.81
C GLU A 207 -2.49 -27.24 10.17
N PRO A 208 -1.19 -26.91 10.24
CA PRO A 208 -0.51 -26.77 11.53
C PRO A 208 -1.15 -25.75 12.48
N GLN A 209 -1.64 -24.61 11.97
CA GLN A 209 -2.30 -23.61 12.82
C GLN A 209 -3.69 -24.02 13.25
N LEU A 210 -4.44 -24.69 12.38
CA LEU A 210 -5.74 -25.25 12.72
C LEU A 210 -5.60 -26.32 13.82
N LEU A 211 -4.64 -27.23 13.71
CA LEU A 211 -4.38 -28.25 14.73
C LEU A 211 -3.99 -27.65 16.08
N ASP A 212 -3.18 -26.60 16.08
CA ASP A 212 -2.68 -26.01 17.30
C ASP A 212 -3.70 -25.07 17.97
N LEU A 213 -4.39 -24.21 17.19
CA LEU A 213 -5.44 -23.33 17.72
C LEU A 213 -6.65 -24.11 18.24
N LYS A 214 -7.01 -25.25 17.64
CA LYS A 214 -8.11 -26.11 18.12
C LYS A 214 -7.96 -26.51 19.59
N LYS A 215 -6.74 -26.70 20.08
CA LYS A 215 -6.46 -27.04 21.49
C LYS A 215 -6.92 -25.94 22.46
N TYR A 216 -6.86 -24.69 22.02
CA TYR A 216 -7.24 -23.51 22.82
C TYR A 216 -8.70 -23.10 22.61
N ALA A 217 -9.34 -23.57 21.54
CA ALA A 217 -10.72 -23.25 21.19
C ALA A 217 -11.78 -24.10 21.91
N VAL A 218 -11.37 -25.11 22.70
CA VAL A 218 -12.26 -26.11 23.33
C VAL A 218 -13.38 -25.47 24.17
N PHE A 219 -13.11 -24.33 24.80
CA PHE A 219 -14.08 -23.60 25.63
C PHE A 219 -14.66 -22.35 24.95
N SER A 220 -14.30 -22.10 23.70
CA SER A 220 -14.86 -20.99 22.91
C SER A 220 -16.08 -21.47 22.11
N LYS A 221 -17.09 -20.62 21.95
CA LYS A 221 -18.16 -20.86 20.96
C LYS A 221 -17.66 -20.49 19.55
N SER A 222 -16.55 -21.11 19.13
CA SER A 222 -15.88 -20.84 17.87
C SER A 222 -15.46 -22.13 17.17
N LYS A 223 -15.64 -22.17 15.85
CA LYS A 223 -15.25 -23.27 14.97
C LYS A 223 -14.11 -22.80 14.07
N LEU A 224 -13.06 -23.60 13.97
CA LEU A 224 -11.92 -23.37 13.08
C LEU A 224 -12.03 -24.29 11.86
N THR A 225 -11.97 -23.70 10.67
CA THR A 225 -12.09 -24.38 9.38
C THR A 225 -11.03 -23.89 8.41
N ASP A 226 -10.49 -24.81 7.64
CA ASP A 226 -9.77 -24.47 6.41
C ASP A 226 -10.81 -24.11 5.36
N GLU A 227 -10.80 -22.86 4.92
CA GLU A 227 -11.70 -22.31 3.90
C GLU A 227 -10.92 -21.89 2.66
N SER A 228 -9.71 -22.41 2.46
CA SER A 228 -8.88 -22.11 1.28
C SER A 228 -9.59 -22.46 -0.03
N ALA A 229 -10.45 -23.48 -0.04
CA ALA A 229 -11.25 -23.84 -1.22
C ALA A 229 -12.52 -22.98 -1.41
N ALA A 230 -12.92 -22.22 -0.39
CA ALA A 230 -14.12 -21.38 -0.45
C ALA A 230 -13.85 -19.96 -0.97
N TRP A 231 -12.57 -19.58 -1.03
CA TRP A 231 -12.12 -18.24 -1.37
C TRP A 231 -11.06 -18.29 -2.47
N VAL A 232 -11.17 -17.37 -3.43
CA VAL A 232 -10.12 -17.09 -4.41
C VAL A 232 -9.69 -15.63 -4.22
N ARG A 233 -8.38 -15.41 -4.20
CA ARG A 233 -7.78 -14.10 -3.96
C ARG A 233 -7.00 -13.63 -5.17
N PHE A 234 -7.13 -12.36 -5.49
CA PHE A 234 -6.41 -11.68 -6.56
C PHE A 234 -5.64 -10.49 -5.98
N GLY A 235 -4.36 -10.37 -6.34
CA GLY A 235 -3.56 -9.18 -6.09
C GLY A 235 -3.62 -8.26 -7.29
N LEU A 236 -3.89 -6.98 -7.09
CA LEU A 236 -4.00 -5.97 -8.13
C LEU A 236 -2.94 -4.90 -7.90
N GLN A 237 -2.21 -4.54 -8.96
CA GLN A 237 -1.33 -3.39 -9.02
C GLN A 237 -1.99 -2.33 -9.92
N ASP A 238 -2.18 -1.12 -9.38
CA ASP A 238 -2.83 0.02 -10.03
C ASP A 238 -4.19 -0.34 -10.64
N GLY A 239 -4.93 -1.23 -9.96
CA GLY A 239 -6.17 -1.84 -10.44
C GLY A 239 -7.47 -1.16 -9.98
N ASP A 240 -7.41 0.08 -9.51
CA ASP A 240 -8.55 0.76 -8.88
C ASP A 240 -9.76 0.91 -9.83
N GLY A 241 -9.52 1.16 -11.11
CA GLY A 241 -10.59 1.20 -12.12
C GLY A 241 -11.33 -0.15 -12.25
N ALA A 242 -10.58 -1.26 -12.19
CA ALA A 242 -11.18 -2.60 -12.22
C ALA A 242 -12.01 -2.87 -10.96
N LEU A 243 -11.54 -2.43 -9.78
CA LEU A 243 -12.30 -2.51 -8.52
C LEU A 243 -13.60 -1.71 -8.58
N VAL A 244 -13.55 -0.47 -9.06
CA VAL A 244 -14.74 0.39 -9.23
C VAL A 244 -15.76 -0.28 -10.16
N SER A 245 -15.30 -0.92 -11.25
CA SER A 245 -16.20 -1.67 -12.14
C SER A 245 -16.95 -2.80 -11.43
N LEU A 246 -16.32 -3.43 -10.42
CA LEU A 246 -16.91 -4.47 -9.58
C LEU A 246 -17.82 -3.91 -8.46
N GLY A 247 -17.93 -2.58 -8.36
CA GLY A 247 -18.70 -1.88 -7.32
C GLY A 247 -17.90 -1.61 -6.04
N LEU A 248 -16.56 -1.69 -6.10
CA LEU A 248 -15.67 -1.53 -4.95
C LEU A 248 -14.87 -0.23 -5.09
N ASP A 249 -15.34 0.83 -4.44
CA ASP A 249 -14.62 2.10 -4.35
C ASP A 249 -13.65 2.07 -3.15
N LEU A 250 -12.45 1.54 -3.37
CA LEU A 250 -11.47 1.24 -2.33
C LEU A 250 -10.59 2.48 -1.98
N PRO A 251 -10.62 2.97 -0.72
CA PRO A 251 -9.74 4.07 -0.30
C PRO A 251 -8.24 3.78 -0.48
N GLN A 252 -7.46 4.86 -0.51
CA GLN A 252 -5.99 4.77 -0.66
C GLN A 252 -5.27 4.47 0.67
N ASP A 253 -5.96 4.61 1.81
CA ASP A 253 -5.39 4.31 3.12
C ASP A 253 -5.02 2.83 3.22
N THR A 254 -3.78 2.54 3.65
CA THR A 254 -3.37 1.16 3.91
C THR A 254 -4.24 0.53 4.99
N ASP A 255 -4.58 -0.73 4.77
CA ASP A 255 -5.53 -1.56 5.51
C ASP A 255 -7.00 -1.16 5.38
N ALA A 256 -7.35 -0.16 4.56
CA ALA A 256 -8.75 0.10 4.21
C ALA A 256 -9.38 -1.13 3.55
N LEU A 257 -10.65 -1.38 3.88
CA LEU A 257 -11.41 -2.53 3.42
C LEU A 257 -12.79 -2.06 2.96
N VAL A 258 -13.21 -2.52 1.78
CA VAL A 258 -14.53 -2.25 1.20
C VAL A 258 -15.17 -3.57 0.82
N ARG A 259 -16.50 -3.63 0.95
CA ARG A 259 -17.31 -4.80 0.60
C ARG A 259 -18.44 -4.41 -0.33
N ALA A 260 -18.65 -5.19 -1.36
CA ALA A 260 -19.79 -5.08 -2.26
C ALA A 260 -19.94 -6.40 -3.01
N ASN A 261 -21.17 -6.83 -3.28
CA ASN A 261 -21.45 -8.01 -4.10
C ASN A 261 -20.74 -9.29 -3.61
N ASP A 262 -20.68 -9.50 -2.29
CA ASP A 262 -19.95 -10.61 -1.65
C ASP A 262 -18.44 -10.66 -1.96
N LEU A 263 -17.86 -9.53 -2.39
CA LEU A 263 -16.43 -9.33 -2.58
C LEU A 263 -15.86 -8.49 -1.44
N LEU A 264 -14.59 -8.76 -1.10
CA LEU A 264 -13.81 -7.93 -0.18
C LEU A 264 -12.62 -7.34 -0.95
N ALA A 265 -12.47 -6.01 -0.94
CA ALA A 265 -11.28 -5.34 -1.46
C ALA A 265 -10.49 -4.72 -0.31
N ILE A 266 -9.19 -4.97 -0.25
CA ILE A 266 -8.30 -4.49 0.82
C ILE A 266 -7.14 -3.71 0.20
N ARG A 267 -6.89 -2.49 0.67
CA ARG A 267 -5.68 -1.74 0.29
C ARG A 267 -4.51 -2.25 1.13
N VAL A 268 -3.52 -2.89 0.50
CA VAL A 268 -2.39 -3.50 1.23
C VAL A 268 -1.13 -2.64 1.23
N SER A 269 -1.00 -1.76 0.24
CA SER A 269 -0.03 -0.66 0.17
C SER A 269 -0.52 0.34 -0.89
N PRO A 270 0.05 1.55 -0.99
CA PRO A 270 -0.29 2.47 -2.08
C PRO A 270 -0.21 1.79 -3.44
N GLY A 271 -1.26 1.97 -4.27
CA GLY A 271 -1.38 1.33 -5.59
C GLY A 271 -1.60 -0.19 -5.60
N ARG A 272 -1.63 -0.88 -4.44
CA ARG A 272 -1.81 -2.34 -4.37
C ARG A 272 -3.03 -2.74 -3.56
N ALA A 273 -3.86 -3.60 -4.15
CA ALA A 273 -5.05 -4.11 -3.50
C ALA A 273 -5.12 -5.63 -3.55
N GLU A 274 -5.72 -6.24 -2.53
CA GLU A 274 -6.19 -7.62 -2.60
C GLU A 274 -7.69 -7.62 -2.82
N LEU A 275 -8.17 -8.45 -3.73
CA LEU A 275 -9.58 -8.72 -3.97
C LEU A 275 -9.87 -10.17 -3.60
N TRP A 276 -10.81 -10.39 -2.68
CA TRP A 276 -11.21 -11.70 -2.21
C TRP A 276 -12.63 -11.96 -2.72
N ALA A 277 -12.79 -13.07 -3.42
CA ALA A 277 -14.06 -13.52 -3.98
C ALA A 277 -14.37 -14.93 -3.47
N HIS A 278 -15.64 -15.25 -3.27
CA HIS A 278 -16.04 -16.63 -3.09
C HIS A 278 -15.79 -17.45 -4.36
N ALA A 279 -15.50 -18.75 -4.16
CA ALA A 279 -15.10 -19.65 -5.24
C ALA A 279 -16.14 -19.78 -6.38
N ASP A 280 -17.43 -19.63 -6.05
CA ASP A 280 -18.53 -19.65 -7.03
C ASP A 280 -18.57 -18.42 -7.95
N GLN A 281 -18.02 -17.28 -7.50
CA GLN A 281 -17.92 -16.05 -8.29
C GLN A 281 -16.54 -15.84 -8.92
N ALA A 282 -15.53 -16.61 -8.50
CA ALA A 282 -14.13 -16.38 -8.84
C ALA A 282 -13.86 -16.29 -10.35
N GLU A 283 -14.46 -17.16 -11.15
CA GLU A 283 -14.25 -17.18 -12.62
C GLU A 283 -14.87 -15.95 -13.30
N SER A 284 -16.03 -15.50 -12.80
CA SER A 284 -16.68 -14.28 -13.28
C SER A 284 -15.84 -13.05 -12.94
N VAL A 285 -15.37 -12.96 -11.68
CA VAL A 285 -14.48 -11.89 -11.22
C VAL A 285 -13.19 -11.86 -12.05
N LYS A 286 -12.54 -13.01 -12.23
CA LYS A 286 -11.33 -13.15 -13.04
C LYS A 286 -11.55 -12.63 -14.46
N SER A 287 -12.65 -13.02 -15.10
CA SER A 287 -13.00 -12.57 -16.45
C SER A 287 -13.18 -11.05 -16.52
N ARG A 288 -13.78 -10.44 -15.50
CA ARG A 288 -13.98 -8.98 -15.43
C ARG A 288 -12.69 -8.21 -15.15
N LEU A 289 -11.76 -8.79 -14.37
CA LEU A 289 -10.42 -8.25 -14.18
C LEU A 289 -9.63 -8.31 -15.50
N ALA A 290 -9.63 -9.46 -16.17
CA ALA A 290 -8.91 -9.68 -17.43
C ALA A 290 -9.39 -8.78 -18.58
N ALA A 291 -10.62 -8.26 -18.50
CA ALA A 291 -11.13 -7.27 -19.45
C ALA A 291 -10.48 -5.87 -19.31
N GLN A 292 -9.81 -5.58 -18.19
CA GLN A 292 -9.27 -4.25 -17.86
C GLN A 292 -7.79 -4.26 -17.48
N LEU A 293 -7.29 -5.39 -16.98
CA LEU A 293 -5.93 -5.55 -16.46
C LEU A 293 -5.27 -6.76 -17.11
N ALA A 294 -3.96 -6.68 -17.34
CA ALA A 294 -3.19 -7.85 -17.75
C ALA A 294 -3.12 -8.87 -16.59
N GLU A 295 -3.26 -10.15 -16.90
CA GLU A 295 -2.95 -11.21 -15.93
C GLU A 295 -1.42 -11.38 -15.85
N ALA A 296 -0.88 -11.30 -14.64
CA ALA A 296 0.54 -11.39 -14.36
C ALA A 296 0.86 -12.59 -13.46
N PRO A 297 2.09 -13.14 -13.54
CA PRO A 297 2.51 -14.22 -12.66
C PRO A 297 2.54 -13.78 -11.19
N LEU A 298 2.44 -14.75 -10.29
CA LEU A 298 2.51 -14.49 -8.84
C LEU A 298 3.80 -13.76 -8.44
N ASN A 299 4.91 -14.01 -9.14
CA ASN A 299 6.18 -13.34 -8.93
C ASN A 299 6.05 -11.81 -8.87
N ASP A 300 5.26 -11.20 -9.75
CA ASP A 300 5.16 -9.74 -9.85
C ASP A 300 4.42 -9.16 -8.64
N TRP A 301 3.44 -9.91 -8.11
CA TRP A 301 2.78 -9.58 -6.85
C TRP A 301 3.75 -9.67 -5.67
N LEU A 302 4.54 -10.74 -5.58
CA LEU A 302 5.53 -10.95 -4.51
C LEU A 302 6.65 -9.92 -4.56
N LEU A 303 7.09 -9.52 -5.75
CA LEU A 303 8.05 -8.43 -5.95
C LEU A 303 7.49 -7.13 -5.36
N GLY A 304 6.23 -6.79 -5.65
CA GLY A 304 5.56 -5.65 -5.03
C GLY A 304 5.51 -5.72 -3.50
N GLN A 305 5.32 -6.92 -2.94
CA GLN A 305 5.33 -7.14 -1.49
C GLN A 305 6.73 -6.94 -0.88
N ILE A 306 7.78 -7.43 -1.54
CA ILE A 306 9.18 -7.21 -1.17
C ILE A 306 9.51 -5.72 -1.18
N ARG A 307 9.10 -5.01 -2.24
CA ARG A 307 9.29 -3.56 -2.39
C ARG A 307 8.54 -2.76 -1.33
N ALA A 308 7.38 -3.26 -0.88
CA ALA A 308 6.62 -2.73 0.25
C ALA A 308 7.24 -3.07 1.62
N GLY A 309 8.31 -3.87 1.67
CA GLY A 309 8.99 -4.26 2.90
C GLY A 309 8.15 -5.17 3.80
N ILE A 310 7.20 -5.92 3.24
CA ILE A 310 6.30 -6.79 3.99
C ILE A 310 6.83 -8.22 3.99
N GLY A 311 7.45 -8.63 5.10
CA GLY A 311 7.90 -10.00 5.32
C GLY A 311 6.76 -10.95 5.71
N GLN A 312 6.92 -12.23 5.40
CA GLN A 312 5.96 -13.29 5.73
C GLN A 312 6.69 -14.51 6.31
N VAL A 313 6.04 -15.22 7.23
CA VAL A 313 6.48 -16.53 7.71
C VAL A 313 5.85 -17.61 6.83
N VAL A 314 6.68 -18.57 6.43
CA VAL A 314 6.33 -19.76 5.67
C VAL A 314 6.75 -21.00 6.47
N GLY A 315 6.45 -22.20 5.97
CA GLY A 315 6.74 -23.48 6.61
C GLY A 315 8.22 -23.64 6.99
N SER A 316 9.13 -23.34 6.08
CA SER A 316 10.58 -23.43 6.31
C SER A 316 11.12 -22.41 7.32
N THR A 317 10.41 -21.29 7.53
CA THR A 317 10.80 -20.22 8.46
C THR A 317 9.93 -20.15 9.71
N ARG A 318 9.09 -21.17 9.93
CA ARG A 318 8.26 -21.30 11.12
C ARG A 318 9.12 -21.27 12.37
N GLU A 319 8.78 -20.38 13.30
CA GLU A 319 9.44 -20.19 14.59
C GLU A 319 10.88 -19.64 14.53
N GLU A 320 11.39 -19.27 13.35
CA GLU A 320 12.71 -18.64 13.17
C GLU A 320 12.73 -17.18 13.68
N PHE A 321 11.64 -16.47 13.44
CA PHE A 321 11.56 -15.03 13.67
C PHE A 321 10.69 -14.68 14.88
N ILE A 322 10.98 -13.53 15.49
CA ILE A 322 10.02 -12.81 16.33
C ILE A 322 9.41 -11.68 15.50
N PRO A 323 8.22 -11.13 15.85
CA PRO A 323 7.57 -10.08 15.06
C PRO A 323 8.47 -8.91 14.67
N GLN A 324 9.32 -8.46 15.60
CA GLN A 324 10.22 -7.34 15.34
C GLN A 324 11.37 -7.64 14.39
N MET A 325 11.77 -8.91 14.27
CA MET A 325 12.80 -9.29 13.30
C MET A 325 12.32 -9.10 11.87
N ILE A 326 11.02 -9.25 11.59
CA ILE A 326 10.42 -9.01 10.26
C ILE A 326 9.73 -7.63 10.18
N ASN A 327 10.04 -6.71 11.09
CA ASN A 327 9.45 -5.37 11.17
C ASN A 327 7.91 -5.33 11.27
N LEU A 328 7.27 -6.39 11.78
CA LEU A 328 5.80 -6.50 11.80
C LEU A 328 5.13 -5.36 12.59
N GLN A 329 5.80 -4.83 13.61
CA GLN A 329 5.34 -3.68 14.39
C GLN A 329 5.34 -2.37 13.60
N ALA A 330 6.30 -2.18 12.68
CA ALA A 330 6.37 -0.97 11.86
C ALA A 330 5.21 -0.90 10.85
N VAL A 331 4.71 -2.06 10.45
CA VAL A 331 3.61 -2.22 9.48
C VAL A 331 2.27 -2.54 10.14
N GLY A 332 2.12 -2.26 11.44
CA GLY A 332 0.84 -2.33 12.16
C GLY A 332 0.38 -3.73 12.55
N GLY A 333 1.20 -4.78 12.35
CA GLY A 333 0.83 -6.16 12.69
C GLY A 333 1.07 -6.56 14.15
N VAL A 334 1.56 -5.65 14.99
CA VAL A 334 1.72 -5.85 16.44
C VAL A 334 1.09 -4.67 17.17
N SER A 335 0.18 -4.94 18.10
CA SER A 335 -0.37 -3.93 18.99
C SER A 335 0.25 -4.07 20.38
N PHE A 336 0.94 -3.04 20.85
CA PHE A 336 1.46 -3.00 22.23
C PHE A 336 0.47 -2.43 23.25
N LYS A 337 -0.68 -1.94 22.79
CA LYS A 337 -1.74 -1.33 23.60
C LYS A 337 -2.92 -2.29 23.89
N LYS A 338 -2.85 -3.53 23.41
CA LYS A 338 -3.92 -4.54 23.61
C LYS A 338 -3.67 -5.34 24.90
N GLY A 339 -4.70 -6.12 25.29
CA GLY A 339 -4.59 -7.08 26.38
C GLY A 339 -3.69 -8.28 26.06
N CYS A 340 -3.49 -9.14 27.06
CA CYS A 340 -2.62 -10.31 27.01
C CYS A 340 -2.83 -11.21 25.79
N TYR A 341 -1.75 -11.56 25.09
CA TYR A 341 -1.73 -12.61 24.08
C TYR A 341 -0.53 -13.55 24.22
N THR A 342 -0.61 -14.75 23.63
CA THR A 342 0.46 -15.74 23.67
C THR A 342 1.79 -15.18 23.13
N GLY A 343 2.85 -15.21 23.95
CA GLY A 343 4.18 -14.74 23.58
C GLY A 343 4.41 -13.23 23.80
N GLN A 344 3.41 -12.49 24.28
CA GLN A 344 3.50 -11.04 24.51
C GLN A 344 4.70 -10.65 25.38
N GLU A 345 5.02 -11.40 26.43
CA GLU A 345 6.10 -11.02 27.35
C GLU A 345 7.43 -10.82 26.61
N ILE A 346 7.79 -11.77 25.74
CA ILE A 346 9.02 -11.69 24.95
C ILE A 346 8.92 -10.59 23.90
N VAL A 347 7.79 -10.51 23.19
CA VAL A 347 7.57 -9.50 22.15
C VAL A 347 7.63 -8.08 22.75
N ALA A 348 6.90 -7.79 23.82
CA ALA A 348 6.92 -6.51 24.49
C ALA A 348 8.30 -6.19 25.09
N ARG A 349 8.98 -7.18 25.70
CA ARG A 349 10.33 -6.99 26.24
C ARG A 349 11.32 -6.58 25.15
N MET A 350 11.23 -7.19 23.96
CA MET A 350 12.07 -6.81 22.82
C MET A 350 11.79 -5.37 22.34
N GLN A 351 10.55 -4.89 22.43
CA GLN A 351 10.20 -3.51 22.07
C GLN A 351 10.74 -2.48 23.07
N TYR A 352 10.54 -2.72 24.37
CA TYR A 352 10.77 -1.69 25.40
C TYR A 352 12.15 -1.75 26.05
N LEU A 353 12.77 -2.92 26.12
CA LEU A 353 14.00 -3.15 26.88
C LEU A 353 15.12 -3.78 26.04
N GLY A 354 14.80 -4.31 24.87
CA GLY A 354 15.73 -5.05 24.03
C GLY A 354 16.53 -4.15 23.08
N LYS A 355 17.83 -4.43 22.93
CA LYS A 355 18.57 -4.03 21.73
C LYS A 355 18.31 -5.09 20.66
N LEU A 356 17.43 -4.78 19.71
CA LEU A 356 17.12 -5.70 18.61
C LEU A 356 18.34 -5.80 17.68
N LYS A 357 19.08 -6.92 17.79
CA LYS A 357 20.29 -7.15 16.98
C LYS A 357 20.00 -7.56 15.55
N ARG A 358 18.79 -8.08 15.28
CA ARG A 358 18.39 -8.60 13.96
C ARG A 358 17.11 -7.95 13.48
N ARG A 359 17.10 -7.47 12.24
CA ARG A 359 15.97 -6.78 11.60
C ARG A 359 15.83 -7.21 10.15
N LEU A 360 14.68 -6.89 9.56
CA LEU A 360 14.42 -7.12 8.15
C LEU A 360 15.10 -6.02 7.34
N TYR A 361 15.79 -6.43 6.28
CA TYR A 361 16.39 -5.56 5.28
C TYR A 361 15.90 -6.00 3.90
N ARG A 362 15.86 -5.04 2.97
CA ARG A 362 15.63 -5.30 1.55
C ARG A 362 16.97 -5.37 0.85
N LEU A 363 17.14 -6.38 0.01
CA LEU A 363 18.38 -6.62 -0.73
C LEU A 363 18.10 -6.90 -2.20
N SER A 364 19.09 -6.66 -3.03
CA SER A 364 19.15 -7.15 -4.41
C SER A 364 20.30 -8.15 -4.58
N LEU A 365 20.13 -9.04 -5.54
CA LEU A 365 21.06 -10.10 -5.88
C LEU A 365 21.11 -10.26 -7.40
N GLU A 366 22.31 -10.22 -7.97
CA GLU A 366 22.53 -10.56 -9.38
C GLU A 366 22.56 -12.08 -9.57
N SER A 367 21.37 -12.68 -9.67
CA SER A 367 21.18 -14.12 -9.92
C SER A 367 19.86 -14.35 -10.65
N VAL A 368 19.73 -15.52 -11.27
CA VAL A 368 18.49 -16.00 -11.89
C VAL A 368 17.79 -17.04 -11.00
N GLU A 369 18.54 -17.72 -10.13
CA GLU A 369 18.00 -18.74 -9.22
C GLU A 369 17.50 -18.09 -7.94
N LEU A 370 16.20 -18.24 -7.67
CA LEU A 370 15.55 -17.71 -6.48
C LEU A 370 16.03 -18.43 -5.22
N PRO A 371 16.57 -17.71 -4.21
CA PRO A 371 16.87 -18.33 -2.94
C PRO A 371 15.59 -18.73 -2.20
N GLU A 372 15.63 -19.91 -1.59
CA GLU A 372 14.53 -20.41 -0.77
C GLU A 372 14.40 -19.61 0.54
N PRO A 373 13.18 -19.40 1.06
CA PRO A 373 12.99 -18.89 2.41
C PRO A 373 13.75 -19.74 3.43
N GLY A 374 14.53 -19.07 4.29
CA GLY A 374 15.41 -19.72 5.26
C GLY A 374 16.85 -19.90 4.79
N THR A 375 17.20 -19.67 3.52
CA THR A 375 18.60 -19.71 3.07
C THR A 375 19.45 -18.74 3.90
N ALA A 376 20.58 -19.23 4.41
CA ALA A 376 21.47 -18.46 5.26
C ALA A 376 22.23 -17.37 4.48
N LEU A 377 22.51 -16.26 5.14
CA LEU A 377 23.39 -15.20 4.66
C LEU A 377 24.65 -15.13 5.53
N PHE A 378 25.77 -14.76 4.92
CA PHE A 378 27.08 -14.67 5.54
C PHE A 378 27.69 -13.28 5.35
N SER A 379 28.57 -12.88 6.27
CA SER A 379 29.37 -11.66 6.17
C SER A 379 30.74 -11.90 6.78
N PRO A 380 31.83 -11.32 6.24
CA PRO A 380 33.18 -11.47 6.81
C PRO A 380 33.31 -10.98 8.26
N VAL A 381 32.36 -10.19 8.76
CA VAL A 381 32.31 -9.73 10.16
C VAL A 381 32.09 -10.90 11.14
N HIS A 382 31.47 -12.00 10.69
CA HIS A 382 31.14 -13.16 11.53
C HIS A 382 31.60 -14.47 10.88
N ASN A 383 32.03 -15.43 11.70
CA ASN A 383 32.40 -16.77 11.24
C ASN A 383 31.19 -17.70 11.00
N SER A 384 29.97 -17.21 11.24
CA SER A 384 28.73 -17.96 11.14
C SER A 384 27.64 -17.14 10.45
N ALA A 385 26.53 -17.80 10.11
CA ALA A 385 25.40 -17.15 9.42
C ALA A 385 24.91 -15.91 10.17
N VAL A 386 24.82 -14.80 9.44
CA VAL A 386 24.40 -13.48 9.94
C VAL A 386 22.91 -13.22 9.78
N GLY A 387 22.22 -14.03 9.01
CA GLY A 387 20.81 -13.84 8.72
C GLY A 387 20.23 -14.93 7.84
N ASN A 388 18.93 -14.82 7.57
CA ASN A 388 18.19 -15.77 6.73
C ASN A 388 17.28 -15.01 5.77
N VAL A 389 17.12 -15.54 4.55
CA VAL A 389 16.13 -15.08 3.57
C VAL A 389 14.72 -15.27 4.14
N VAL A 390 13.87 -14.27 3.95
CA VAL A 390 12.44 -14.32 4.33
C VAL A 390 11.58 -14.60 3.10
N ILE A 391 11.77 -13.83 2.03
CA ILE A 391 11.05 -13.97 0.77
C ILE A 391 11.88 -13.35 -0.35
N ALA A 392 11.83 -13.95 -1.55
CA ALA A 392 12.54 -13.48 -2.74
C ALA A 392 11.62 -13.52 -3.98
N ALA A 393 11.86 -12.63 -4.93
CA ALA A 393 11.16 -12.59 -6.22
C ALA A 393 12.12 -12.10 -7.31
N SER A 394 11.91 -12.57 -8.53
CA SER A 394 12.66 -12.13 -9.69
C SER A 394 12.24 -10.71 -10.05
N ALA A 395 13.22 -9.86 -10.34
CA ALA A 395 13.03 -8.49 -10.81
C ALA A 395 13.54 -8.37 -12.26
N GLU A 396 13.36 -7.19 -12.86
CA GLU A 396 13.91 -6.89 -14.19
C GLU A 396 15.43 -7.10 -14.26
N GLN A 397 16.12 -6.83 -13.14
CA GLN A 397 17.57 -7.01 -12.98
C GLN A 397 17.84 -7.90 -11.77
N GLY A 398 17.94 -9.21 -12.01
CA GLY A 398 18.25 -10.19 -11.00
C GLY A 398 17.08 -10.48 -10.05
N ILE A 399 17.35 -10.50 -8.76
CA ILE A 399 16.41 -10.87 -7.70
C ILE A 399 16.36 -9.76 -6.66
N GLU A 400 15.16 -9.44 -6.19
CA GLU A 400 14.95 -8.67 -4.96
C GLU A 400 14.46 -9.60 -3.85
N LEU A 401 14.89 -9.36 -2.62
CA LEU A 401 14.48 -10.16 -1.48
C LEU A 401 14.42 -9.36 -0.18
N LEU A 402 13.71 -9.91 0.79
CA LEU A 402 13.76 -9.50 2.19
C LEU A 402 14.52 -10.55 2.97
N ALA A 403 15.44 -10.12 3.85
CA ALA A 403 16.17 -11.01 4.74
C ALA A 403 16.25 -10.42 6.16
N VAL A 404 16.21 -11.29 7.17
CA VAL A 404 16.51 -10.89 8.55
C VAL A 404 18.01 -10.97 8.75
N LEU A 405 18.67 -9.85 9.02
CA LEU A 405 20.12 -9.75 9.19
C LEU A 405 20.52 -9.17 10.55
N GLN A 406 21.70 -9.54 11.03
CA GLN A 406 22.37 -8.81 12.11
C GLN A 406 22.74 -7.39 11.66
N ALA A 407 22.54 -6.40 12.53
CA ALA A 407 22.71 -4.98 12.19
C ALA A 407 24.16 -4.63 11.77
N ASP A 408 25.15 -5.15 12.48
CA ASP A 408 26.57 -4.95 12.17
C ASP A 408 26.99 -5.56 10.82
N ALA A 409 26.42 -6.72 10.47
CA ALA A 409 26.62 -7.34 9.17
C ALA A 409 26.00 -6.50 8.03
N ALA A 410 24.79 -5.98 8.24
CA ALA A 410 24.15 -5.07 7.28
C ALA A 410 24.96 -3.77 7.12
N GLU A 411 25.40 -3.16 8.22
CA GLU A 411 26.25 -1.95 8.23
C GLU A 411 27.58 -2.15 7.49
N SER A 412 28.14 -3.36 7.48
CA SER A 412 29.36 -3.67 6.75
C SER A 412 29.21 -3.61 5.22
N GLY A 413 27.98 -3.79 4.71
CA GLY A 413 27.67 -3.85 3.28
C GLY A 413 28.21 -5.07 2.53
N ASN A 414 28.90 -6.00 3.22
CA ASN A 414 29.47 -7.19 2.62
C ASN A 414 28.69 -8.44 3.04
N LEU A 415 27.78 -8.86 2.16
CA LEU A 415 26.80 -9.92 2.40
C LEU A 415 26.85 -10.95 1.27
N HIS A 416 26.85 -12.23 1.64
CA HIS A 416 26.90 -13.35 0.72
C HIS A 416 25.74 -14.33 0.96
N LEU A 417 25.16 -14.86 -0.12
CA LEU A 417 24.06 -15.82 -0.07
C LEU A 417 24.58 -17.26 0.03
N GLY A 418 24.03 -18.04 0.96
CA GLY A 418 24.19 -19.51 1.04
C GLY A 418 25.54 -20.00 1.58
N ALA A 419 26.63 -19.27 1.31
CA ALA A 419 27.98 -19.58 1.77
C ALA A 419 28.81 -18.30 1.99
N PRO A 420 29.91 -18.34 2.77
CA PRO A 420 30.80 -17.19 2.99
C PRO A 420 31.39 -16.58 1.71
N ASP A 421 31.55 -17.37 0.65
CA ASP A 421 32.05 -17.00 -0.68
C ASP A 421 30.96 -17.03 -1.76
N GLY A 422 29.69 -17.08 -1.34
CA GLY A 422 28.54 -17.11 -2.24
C GLY A 422 28.29 -15.79 -2.98
N PRO A 423 27.23 -15.73 -3.81
CA PRO A 423 26.85 -14.53 -4.53
C PRO A 423 26.65 -13.32 -3.60
N THR A 424 27.14 -12.15 -4.01
CA THR A 424 27.08 -10.91 -3.22
C THR A 424 25.70 -10.27 -3.29
N LEU A 425 25.21 -9.78 -2.16
CA LEU A 425 23.97 -9.01 -2.07
C LEU A 425 24.25 -7.53 -1.84
N GLN A 426 23.38 -6.67 -2.37
CA GLN A 426 23.42 -5.23 -2.13
C GLN A 426 22.20 -4.81 -1.30
N LEU A 427 22.40 -3.85 -0.38
CA LEU A 427 21.31 -3.30 0.42
C LEU A 427 20.48 -2.29 -0.38
N SER A 428 19.17 -2.35 -0.17
CA SER A 428 18.19 -1.44 -0.74
C SER A 428 17.37 -0.78 0.36
N GLU A 429 16.78 0.37 0.07
CA GLU A 429 15.96 1.10 1.04
C GLU A 429 14.62 0.41 1.31
N LEU A 430 14.20 0.45 2.57
CA LEU A 430 12.85 0.10 3.00
C LEU A 430 11.91 1.30 2.80
N PRO A 431 10.63 1.07 2.48
CA PRO A 431 9.67 2.15 2.26
C PRO A 431 9.12 2.77 3.55
N TYR A 432 9.70 2.44 4.70
CA TYR A 432 9.29 2.94 6.01
C TYR A 432 10.49 3.10 6.94
N ILE A 433 10.35 3.99 7.92
CA ILE A 433 11.36 4.26 8.93
C ILE A 433 11.15 3.34 10.13
N LEU A 434 12.24 2.78 10.64
CA LEU A 434 12.26 1.97 11.85
C LEU A 434 12.64 2.85 13.05
N ASP A 435 11.65 3.43 13.72
CA ASP A 435 11.83 4.18 14.96
C ASP A 435 11.02 3.56 16.10
N SER A 436 11.72 3.04 17.11
CA SER A 436 11.10 2.39 18.27
C SER A 436 10.15 3.29 19.05
N LYS A 437 10.30 4.62 18.97
CA LYS A 437 9.38 5.58 19.60
C LYS A 437 8.07 5.71 18.81
N LEU A 438 8.14 5.80 17.48
CA LEU A 438 6.95 5.84 16.62
C LEU A 438 6.17 4.51 16.68
N GLU A 439 6.88 3.39 16.80
CA GLU A 439 6.33 2.04 16.89
C GLU A 439 5.50 1.77 18.18
N THR A 440 5.59 2.60 19.21
CA THR A 440 4.79 2.47 20.45
C THR A 440 3.56 3.39 20.50
N GLN A 441 3.46 4.34 19.57
CA GLN A 441 2.44 5.39 19.57
C GLN A 441 1.23 5.10 18.68
N ARG A 442 1.32 4.18 17.72
CA ARG A 442 0.15 3.61 17.00
C ARG A 442 -0.53 2.58 17.90
#